data_AF-A0A257E2R3-F1
#
_entry.id   AF-A0A257E2R3-F1
#
_cell.length_a   1.000
_cell.length_b   1.000
_cell.length_c   1.000
_cell.angle_alpha   90.00
_cell.angle_beta   90.00
_cell.angle_gamma   90.00
#
_symmetry.space_group_name_H-M   'P 1'
#
loop_
_entity.id
_entity.type
_entity.pdbx_description
1 polymer ?
#
loop_
_entity_poly.entity_id
_entity_poly.type
_entity_poly.pdbx_seq_one_letter_code
_entity_poly.pdbx_strand_id
1 'polypeptide(L)'
;MPGLRSGILNRLAGVFAMTHVLTAEQLTYLDQAKRDFAKAFRVLKNTRTLTATNTFQAYLRVPETRLVIALHAPGPWADDEEIRAVVADYDGEVHLDESIAGSSPLSGRKAGGNGKRYAKVFAERPEVNLVIHVHTPWLGGWASAHRVLPIRYAASQRVTLARELPIYVDRRQPEPEFIIESLERNPHLQAILEANGGATFWGPDILSVAKLILLIEEGAWFQGLAEGLGGSKEFGPGVIEQQWNMTGLWEQGKKLLENAA
;
A
#
# COMPACT_ATOMS: atom_id res chain seq x y z
N MET A 1 -60.80 -22.71 -32.80
CA MET A 1 -59.85 -23.81 -33.07
C MET A 1 -58.65 -23.22 -33.81
N PRO A 2 -57.43 -23.66 -33.48
CA PRO A 2 -56.22 -22.87 -33.15
C PRO A 2 -55.38 -22.57 -34.42
N GLY A 3 -54.36 -21.72 -34.47
CA GLY A 3 -53.40 -21.21 -33.49
C GLY A 3 -52.01 -21.31 -34.14
N LEU A 4 -51.13 -20.32 -33.96
CA LEU A 4 -49.69 -20.51 -33.67
C LEU A 4 -48.97 -19.16 -33.59
N ARG A 5 -48.25 -18.98 -32.48
CA ARG A 5 -47.29 -17.92 -32.22
C ARG A 5 -45.96 -18.23 -32.92
N SER A 6 -45.24 -17.20 -33.33
CA SER A 6 -43.78 -17.18 -33.46
C SER A 6 -43.37 -15.70 -33.46
N GLY A 7 -42.49 -15.19 -32.61
CA GLY A 7 -41.39 -15.85 -31.92
C GLY A 7 -40.16 -14.98 -32.15
N ILE A 8 -39.96 -14.04 -31.22
CA ILE A 8 -38.81 -13.16 -31.01
C ILE A 8 -37.50 -13.80 -31.50
N LEU A 9 -36.82 -13.18 -32.47
CA LEU A 9 -35.46 -13.58 -32.85
C LEU A 9 -34.46 -13.06 -31.80
N ASN A 10 -33.98 -14.02 -31.02
CA ASN A 10 -32.74 -14.10 -30.26
C ASN A 10 -31.70 -12.98 -30.47
N ARG A 11 -31.57 -12.13 -29.43
CA ARG A 11 -30.26 -11.62 -28.99
C ARG A 11 -29.62 -12.69 -28.10
N LEU A 12 -28.67 -13.46 -28.64
CA LEU A 12 -27.73 -14.25 -27.84
C LEU A 12 -26.35 -14.16 -28.51
N ALA A 13 -25.73 -12.99 -28.41
CA ALA A 13 -24.28 -12.92 -28.34
C ALA A 13 -23.92 -13.38 -26.92
N GLY A 14 -23.71 -14.68 -26.76
CA GLY A 14 -23.17 -15.24 -25.53
C GLY A 14 -21.75 -14.73 -25.34
N VAL A 15 -21.60 -13.71 -24.49
CA VAL A 15 -20.32 -13.47 -23.82
C VAL A 15 -20.15 -14.66 -22.90
N PHE A 16 -19.31 -15.62 -23.31
CA PHE A 16 -18.74 -16.58 -22.38
C PHE A 16 -18.02 -15.76 -21.31
N ALA A 17 -18.65 -15.57 -20.15
CA ALA A 17 -17.95 -15.15 -18.96
C ALA A 17 -16.96 -16.27 -18.65
N MET A 18 -15.70 -16.09 -19.07
CA MET A 18 -14.64 -16.96 -18.60
C MET A 18 -14.55 -16.73 -17.10
N THR A 19 -15.04 -17.70 -16.33
CA THR A 19 -14.64 -17.89 -14.94
C THR A 19 -13.12 -17.99 -14.94
N HIS A 20 -12.42 -16.88 -14.74
CA HIS A 20 -10.96 -16.87 -14.67
C HIS A 20 -10.54 -17.45 -13.33
N VAL A 21 -10.36 -18.77 -13.34
CA VAL A 21 -9.60 -19.51 -12.35
C VAL A 21 -8.17 -18.97 -12.38
N LEU A 22 -7.58 -18.70 -11.20
CA LEU A 22 -6.18 -18.29 -11.11
C LEU A 22 -5.26 -19.35 -11.71
N THR A 23 -4.24 -18.92 -12.46
CA THR A 23 -3.23 -19.83 -13.02
C THR A 23 -2.31 -20.37 -11.93
N ALA A 24 -1.60 -21.46 -12.21
CA ALA A 24 -0.61 -22.02 -11.27
C ALA A 24 0.49 -21.01 -10.89
N GLU A 25 0.89 -20.15 -11.84
CA GLU A 25 1.85 -19.07 -11.59
C GLU A 25 1.26 -17.99 -10.67
N GLN A 26 0.01 -17.58 -10.90
CA GLN A 26 -0.70 -16.64 -10.03
C GLN A 26 -0.89 -17.17 -8.61
N LEU A 27 -1.17 -18.47 -8.46
CA LEU A 27 -1.22 -19.14 -7.16
C LEU A 27 0.15 -19.16 -6.47
N THR A 28 1.22 -19.44 -7.20
CA THR A 28 2.59 -19.38 -6.66
C THR A 28 2.96 -17.97 -6.21
N TYR A 29 2.58 -16.96 -6.98
CA TYR A 29 2.79 -15.55 -6.65
C TYR A 29 1.98 -15.14 -5.40
N LEU A 30 0.73 -15.58 -5.31
CA LEU A 30 -0.11 -15.41 -4.13
C LEU A 30 0.51 -16.03 -2.87
N ASP A 31 0.96 -17.27 -2.95
CA ASP A 31 1.59 -17.95 -1.82
C ASP A 31 2.85 -17.22 -1.34
N GLN A 32 3.64 -16.68 -2.27
CA GLN A 32 4.80 -15.86 -1.93
C GLN A 32 4.38 -14.55 -1.25
N ALA A 33 3.37 -13.86 -1.77
CA ALA A 33 2.84 -12.64 -1.18
C ALA A 33 2.32 -12.87 0.25
N LYS A 34 1.61 -13.99 0.50
CA LYS A 34 1.16 -14.40 1.84
C LYS A 34 2.32 -14.63 2.79
N ARG A 35 3.38 -15.34 2.35
CA ARG A 35 4.59 -15.58 3.17
C ARG A 35 5.30 -14.28 3.55
N ASP A 36 5.47 -13.39 2.59
CA ASP A 36 6.15 -12.11 2.82
C ASP A 36 5.32 -11.19 3.71
N PHE A 37 4.01 -11.15 3.52
CA PHE A 37 3.08 -10.42 4.39
C PHE A 37 3.06 -10.97 5.81
N ALA A 38 3.01 -12.29 5.99
CA ALA A 38 3.08 -12.91 7.31
C ALA A 38 4.39 -12.56 8.04
N LYS A 39 5.51 -12.58 7.31
CA LYS A 39 6.82 -12.16 7.85
C LYS A 39 6.82 -10.68 8.23
N ALA A 40 6.34 -9.80 7.36
CA ALA A 40 6.25 -8.37 7.60
C ALA A 40 5.36 -8.07 8.81
N PHE A 41 4.15 -8.63 8.84
CA PHE A 41 3.21 -8.49 9.95
C PHE A 41 3.82 -8.91 11.28
N ARG A 42 4.42 -10.11 11.35
CA ARG A 42 5.10 -10.60 12.56
C ARG A 42 6.21 -9.67 13.03
N VAL A 43 7.04 -9.17 12.11
CA VAL A 43 8.13 -8.24 12.45
C VAL A 43 7.56 -6.94 13.00
N LEU A 44 6.66 -6.28 12.25
CA LEU A 44 6.10 -4.98 12.62
C LEU A 44 5.27 -5.04 13.91
N LYS A 45 4.60 -6.16 14.18
CA LYS A 45 3.92 -6.44 15.45
C LYS A 45 4.92 -6.59 16.59
N ASN A 46 5.95 -7.42 16.42
CA ASN A 46 6.93 -7.71 17.47
C ASN A 46 7.82 -6.50 17.81
N THR A 47 8.10 -5.63 16.83
CA THR A 47 8.80 -4.35 17.05
C THR A 47 7.89 -3.25 17.59
N ARG A 48 6.59 -3.53 17.81
CA ARG A 48 5.56 -2.54 18.20
C ARG A 48 5.46 -1.36 17.25
N THR A 49 5.81 -1.59 15.99
CA THR A 49 5.63 -0.62 14.90
C THR A 49 4.15 -0.49 14.58
N LEU A 50 3.39 -1.59 14.63
CA LEU A 50 1.93 -1.54 14.50
C LEU A 50 1.28 -1.05 15.80
N THR A 51 0.19 -0.32 15.65
CA THR A 51 -0.77 -0.07 16.75
C THR A 51 -1.45 -1.37 17.21
N ALA A 52 -2.04 -1.34 18.40
CA ALA A 52 -2.67 -2.50 19.02
C ALA A 52 -3.83 -3.12 18.22
N THR A 53 -4.41 -2.39 17.27
CA THR A 53 -5.48 -2.89 16.38
C THR A 53 -4.96 -3.71 15.22
N ASN A 54 -3.64 -3.84 15.04
CA ASN A 54 -2.99 -4.56 13.95
C ASN A 54 -3.40 -4.08 12.55
N THR A 55 -3.77 -2.80 12.38
CA THR A 55 -4.13 -2.28 11.05
C THR A 55 -2.91 -2.28 10.13
N PHE A 56 -2.85 -3.27 9.25
CA PHE A 56 -1.83 -3.45 8.22
C PHE A 56 -2.49 -4.18 7.04
N GLN A 57 -2.55 -3.52 5.89
CA GLN A 57 -3.23 -4.02 4.69
C GLN A 57 -2.33 -3.81 3.49
N ALA A 58 -2.12 -4.84 2.68
CA ALA A 58 -1.32 -4.76 1.46
C ALA A 58 -2.20 -5.05 0.23
N TYR A 59 -1.98 -4.27 -0.82
CA TYR A 59 -2.64 -4.38 -2.11
C TYR A 59 -1.53 -4.52 -3.15
N LEU A 60 -1.34 -5.73 -3.66
CA LEU A 60 -0.24 -6.09 -4.55
C LEU A 60 -0.79 -6.36 -5.96
N ARG A 61 -0.24 -5.67 -6.96
CA ARG A 61 -0.57 -5.94 -8.36
C ARG A 61 -0.10 -7.33 -8.76
N VAL A 62 -0.96 -8.09 -9.46
CA VAL A 62 -0.53 -9.32 -10.12
C VAL A 62 0.06 -8.96 -11.49
N PRO A 63 1.31 -9.38 -11.79
CA PRO A 63 1.99 -9.03 -13.04
C PRO A 63 1.15 -9.27 -14.29
N GLU A 64 1.23 -8.33 -15.24
CA GLU A 64 0.57 -8.42 -16.57
C GLU A 64 -0.96 -8.64 -16.54
N THR A 65 -1.61 -8.35 -15.42
CA THR A 65 -3.07 -8.47 -15.28
C THR A 65 -3.70 -7.24 -14.64
N ARG A 66 -5.03 -7.23 -14.57
CA ARG A 66 -5.83 -6.28 -13.77
C ARG A 66 -6.20 -6.83 -12.39
N LEU A 67 -5.53 -7.90 -11.94
CA LEU A 67 -5.80 -8.50 -10.63
C LEU A 67 -4.95 -7.84 -9.54
N VAL A 68 -5.54 -7.74 -8.36
CA VAL A 68 -4.92 -7.27 -7.11
C VAL A 68 -5.07 -8.35 -6.06
N ILE A 69 -3.97 -8.69 -5.40
CA ILE A 69 -3.96 -9.47 -4.18
C ILE A 69 -4.09 -8.50 -3.01
N ALA A 70 -5.20 -8.57 -2.29
CA ALA A 70 -5.43 -7.86 -1.05
C ALA A 70 -5.16 -8.79 0.15
N LEU A 71 -4.26 -8.38 1.04
CA LEU A 71 -3.89 -9.09 2.26
C LEU A 71 -4.17 -8.19 3.46
N HIS A 72 -4.81 -8.76 4.47
CA HIS A 72 -5.18 -8.03 5.69
C HIS A 72 -4.58 -8.74 6.89
N ALA A 73 -3.96 -7.98 7.79
CA ALA A 73 -3.48 -8.53 9.04
C ALA A 73 -4.65 -8.97 9.94
N PRO A 74 -4.52 -10.10 10.64
CA PRO A 74 -5.52 -10.54 11.60
C PRO A 74 -5.63 -9.54 12.76
N GLY A 75 -6.85 -9.26 13.17
CA GLY A 75 -7.12 -8.42 14.33
C GLY A 75 -6.58 -9.04 15.62
N PRO A 76 -6.34 -8.24 16.68
CA PRO A 76 -5.79 -8.73 17.95
C PRO A 76 -6.70 -9.72 18.69
N TRP A 77 -7.96 -9.85 18.27
CA TRP A 77 -8.96 -10.75 18.83
C TRP A 77 -9.25 -11.97 17.95
N ALA A 78 -8.49 -12.17 16.87
CA ALA A 78 -8.68 -13.31 16.00
C ALA A 78 -8.27 -14.61 16.72
N ASP A 79 -9.05 -15.68 16.52
CA ASP A 79 -8.76 -17.01 17.09
C ASP A 79 -7.47 -17.61 16.50
N ASP A 80 -7.14 -17.23 15.26
CA ASP A 80 -5.91 -17.57 14.57
C ASP A 80 -5.28 -16.34 13.90
N GLU A 81 -3.99 -16.42 13.63
CA GLU A 81 -3.24 -15.37 12.91
C GLU A 81 -2.93 -15.77 11.46
N GLU A 82 -3.75 -16.63 10.86
CA GLU A 82 -3.57 -17.05 9.46
C GLU A 82 -3.79 -15.85 8.53
N ILE A 83 -2.83 -15.63 7.62
CA ILE A 83 -2.95 -14.61 6.59
C ILE A 83 -3.86 -15.14 5.50
N ARG A 84 -4.99 -14.45 5.28
CA ARG A 84 -5.97 -14.75 4.25
C ARG A 84 -5.96 -13.67 3.18
N ALA A 85 -6.10 -14.10 1.94
CA ALA A 85 -6.08 -13.24 0.78
C ALA A 85 -7.43 -13.12 0.09
N VAL A 86 -7.66 -11.96 -0.52
CA VAL A 86 -8.66 -11.75 -1.55
C VAL A 86 -7.96 -11.39 -2.84
N VAL A 87 -8.29 -12.08 -3.94
CA VAL A 87 -7.84 -11.70 -5.28
C VAL A 87 -9.03 -11.15 -6.03
N ALA A 88 -8.94 -9.89 -6.45
CA ALA A 88 -10.01 -9.20 -7.15
C ALA A 88 -9.46 -8.33 -8.28
N ASP A 89 -10.27 -8.06 -9.30
CA ASP A 89 -9.88 -7.17 -10.38
C ASP A 89 -10.11 -5.68 -10.03
N TYR A 90 -9.68 -4.79 -10.91
CA TYR A 90 -9.85 -3.33 -10.77
C TYR A 90 -11.32 -2.88 -10.76
N ASP A 91 -12.23 -3.73 -11.25
CA ASP A 91 -13.68 -3.52 -11.27
C ASP A 91 -14.38 -4.15 -10.05
N GLY A 92 -13.60 -4.71 -9.12
CA GLY A 92 -14.00 -5.29 -7.84
C GLY A 92 -14.63 -6.68 -7.95
N GLU A 93 -14.49 -7.35 -9.09
CA GLU A 93 -14.87 -8.75 -9.26
C GLU A 93 -13.89 -9.65 -8.50
N VAL A 94 -14.42 -10.55 -7.68
CA VAL A 94 -13.60 -11.46 -6.85
C VAL A 94 -13.31 -12.76 -7.58
N HIS A 95 -12.02 -13.09 -7.66
CA HIS A 95 -11.49 -14.33 -8.22
C HIS A 95 -11.08 -15.33 -7.13
N LEU A 96 -10.78 -14.87 -5.92
CA LEU A 96 -10.50 -15.71 -4.75
C LEU A 96 -10.82 -14.94 -3.46
N ASP A 97 -11.37 -15.61 -2.46
CA ASP A 97 -11.54 -15.08 -1.10
C ASP A 97 -11.35 -16.20 -0.07
N GLU A 98 -10.16 -16.25 0.54
CA GLU A 98 -9.78 -17.30 1.50
C GLU A 98 -10.48 -17.15 2.87
N SER A 99 -11.22 -16.06 3.12
CA SER A 99 -12.03 -15.91 4.34
C SER A 99 -13.33 -16.72 4.28
N ILE A 100 -13.68 -17.22 3.10
CA ILE A 100 -14.90 -17.99 2.88
C ILE A 100 -14.53 -19.48 2.82
N ALA A 101 -14.99 -20.25 3.80
CA ALA A 101 -14.74 -21.70 3.85
C ALA A 101 -15.17 -22.41 2.55
N GLY A 102 -14.27 -23.22 1.98
CA GLY A 102 -14.50 -23.92 0.73
C GLY A 102 -14.44 -23.04 -0.53
N SER A 103 -13.80 -21.87 -0.46
CA SER A 103 -13.68 -20.94 -1.59
C SER A 103 -13.09 -21.60 -2.85
N SER A 104 -13.92 -21.72 -3.88
CA SER A 104 -13.54 -21.87 -5.28
C SER A 104 -13.43 -20.47 -5.92
N PRO A 105 -13.04 -20.29 -7.19
CA PRO A 105 -13.19 -19.00 -7.85
C PRO A 105 -14.62 -18.48 -7.73
N LEU A 106 -14.79 -17.31 -7.10
CA LEU A 106 -16.09 -16.72 -6.76
C LEU A 106 -16.59 -15.73 -7.82
N SER A 107 -16.18 -15.90 -9.10
CA SER A 107 -16.42 -14.94 -10.19
C SER A 107 -17.84 -14.37 -10.15
N GLY A 108 -17.96 -13.06 -10.27
CA GLY A 108 -19.23 -12.34 -10.16
C GLY A 108 -19.65 -11.92 -8.74
N ARG A 109 -18.94 -12.29 -7.65
CA ARG A 109 -19.12 -11.65 -6.33
C ARG A 109 -18.34 -10.35 -6.24
N LYS A 110 -18.95 -9.30 -5.67
CA LYS A 110 -18.29 -8.02 -5.39
C LYS A 110 -17.72 -8.02 -3.96
N ALA A 111 -16.39 -8.01 -3.81
CA ALA A 111 -15.75 -7.54 -2.58
C ALA A 111 -15.40 -6.07 -2.82
N GLY A 112 -16.40 -5.20 -2.62
CA GLY A 112 -16.45 -3.86 -3.22
C GLY A 112 -15.26 -2.94 -2.98
N GLY A 113 -14.38 -3.23 -2.01
CA GLY A 113 -13.18 -2.44 -1.72
C GLY A 113 -11.84 -3.03 -2.20
N ASN A 114 -11.67 -4.35 -2.21
CA ASN A 114 -10.32 -4.96 -2.23
C ASN A 114 -9.57 -4.75 -3.55
N GLY A 115 -10.23 -4.92 -4.70
CA GLY A 115 -9.62 -4.66 -6.02
C GLY A 115 -9.72 -3.20 -6.46
N LYS A 116 -10.74 -2.47 -6.01
CA LYS A 116 -11.03 -1.10 -6.45
C LYS A 116 -10.18 -0.02 -5.80
N ARG A 117 -9.84 -0.18 -4.51
CA ARG A 117 -9.31 0.91 -3.68
C ARG A 117 -8.12 1.63 -4.31
N TYR A 118 -7.17 0.89 -4.87
CA TYR A 118 -5.96 1.44 -5.50
C TYR A 118 -5.86 1.14 -7.00
N ALA A 119 -6.94 0.69 -7.64
CA ALA A 119 -6.97 0.37 -9.07
C ALA A 119 -6.50 1.54 -9.94
N LYS A 120 -6.93 2.77 -9.61
CA LYS A 120 -6.52 3.99 -10.31
C LYS A 120 -5.02 4.26 -10.19
N VAL A 121 -4.46 4.10 -8.98
CA VAL A 121 -3.00 4.23 -8.75
C VAL A 121 -2.26 3.22 -9.61
N PHE A 122 -2.67 1.96 -9.62
CA PHE A 122 -1.99 0.94 -10.42
C PHE A 122 -2.12 1.18 -11.93
N ALA A 123 -3.25 1.70 -12.39
CA ALA A 123 -3.47 2.00 -13.80
C ALA A 123 -2.61 3.19 -14.28
N GLU A 124 -2.49 4.25 -13.48
CA GLU A 124 -1.84 5.50 -13.88
C GLU A 124 -0.35 5.58 -13.50
N ARG A 125 0.08 4.81 -12.49
CA ARG A 125 1.45 4.77 -11.97
C ARG A 125 2.01 3.34 -12.09
N PRO A 126 2.50 2.92 -13.27
CA PRO A 126 3.03 1.56 -13.47
C PRO A 126 4.24 1.23 -12.58
N GLU A 127 4.96 2.25 -12.11
CA GLU A 127 6.05 2.14 -11.14
C GLU A 127 5.59 1.72 -9.73
N VAL A 128 4.29 1.89 -9.40
CA VAL A 128 3.72 1.46 -8.13
C VAL A 128 3.22 0.02 -8.26
N ASN A 129 3.95 -0.94 -7.69
CA ASN A 129 3.56 -2.36 -7.71
C ASN A 129 2.71 -2.76 -6.49
N LEU A 130 2.96 -2.10 -5.35
CA LEU A 130 2.36 -2.40 -4.07
C LEU A 130 1.91 -1.11 -3.38
N VAL A 131 0.76 -1.16 -2.74
CA VAL A 131 0.30 -0.15 -1.77
C VAL A 131 0.03 -0.82 -0.43
N ILE A 132 0.55 -0.26 0.66
CA ILE A 132 0.30 -0.70 2.03
C ILE A 132 -0.34 0.43 2.82
N HIS A 133 -1.51 0.16 3.41
CA HIS A 133 -2.09 1.03 4.43
C HIS A 133 -1.77 0.48 5.82
N VAL A 134 -1.30 1.33 6.73
CA VAL A 134 -0.82 0.93 8.06
C VAL A 134 -1.15 1.95 9.13
N HIS A 135 -1.52 1.50 10.32
CA HIS A 135 -1.58 2.35 11.52
C HIS A 135 -0.42 2.05 12.46
N THR A 136 0.46 3.04 12.62
CA THR A 136 1.59 3.02 13.56
C THR A 136 1.41 4.13 14.60
N PRO A 137 1.90 3.96 15.84
CA PRO A 137 1.66 4.94 16.92
C PRO A 137 2.13 6.36 16.57
N TRP A 138 3.34 6.52 16.04
CA TRP A 138 3.96 7.83 15.83
C TRP A 138 3.54 8.47 14.52
N LEU A 139 3.45 7.72 13.40
CA LEU A 139 2.84 8.26 12.19
C LEU A 139 1.38 8.63 12.40
N GLY A 140 0.63 7.85 13.19
CA GLY A 140 -0.73 8.22 13.59
C GLY A 140 -0.76 9.52 14.42
N GLY A 141 0.21 9.72 15.31
CA GLY A 141 0.40 10.99 16.04
C GLY A 141 0.66 12.18 15.12
N TRP A 142 1.61 12.05 14.18
CA TRP A 142 1.90 13.08 13.18
C TRP A 142 0.69 13.36 12.27
N ALA A 143 0.01 12.30 11.83
CA ALA A 143 -1.19 12.40 11.02
C ALA A 143 -2.33 13.10 11.77
N SER A 144 -2.47 12.86 13.08
CA SER A 144 -3.45 13.53 13.95
C SER A 144 -3.09 15.00 14.22
N ALA A 145 -1.82 15.37 14.12
CA ALA A 145 -1.37 16.76 14.17
C ALA A 145 -1.59 17.54 12.86
N HIS A 146 -2.03 16.85 11.79
CA HIS A 146 -2.26 17.40 10.45
C HIS A 146 -1.03 18.15 9.90
N ARG A 147 0.17 17.62 10.21
CA ARG A 147 1.45 18.17 9.79
C ARG A 147 2.12 17.24 8.78
N VAL A 148 2.89 17.83 7.87
CA VAL A 148 3.89 17.07 7.10
C VAL A 148 4.90 16.45 8.06
N LEU A 149 5.41 15.26 7.74
CA LEU A 149 6.52 14.65 8.46
C LEU A 149 7.82 14.93 7.72
N PRO A 150 8.71 15.82 8.21
CA PRO A 150 10.06 15.90 7.67
C PRO A 150 10.82 14.60 8.02
N ILE A 151 11.70 14.16 7.13
CA ILE A 151 12.53 12.97 7.35
C ILE A 151 13.90 13.43 7.86
N ARG A 152 14.03 13.56 9.19
CA ARG A 152 15.29 14.03 9.84
C ARG A 152 16.02 12.94 10.62
N TYR A 153 15.54 11.70 10.56
CA TYR A 153 16.25 10.57 11.13
C TYR A 153 17.17 9.94 10.08
N ALA A 154 18.45 9.82 10.40
CA ALA A 154 19.48 9.42 9.44
C ALA A 154 19.21 8.03 8.82
N ALA A 155 18.75 7.06 9.62
CA ALA A 155 18.44 5.72 9.10
C ALA A 155 17.21 5.72 8.18
N SER A 156 16.20 6.53 8.47
CA SER A 156 15.07 6.77 7.56
C SER A 156 15.53 7.39 6.24
N GLN A 157 16.32 8.47 6.32
CA GLN A 157 16.74 9.22 5.14
C GLN A 157 17.68 8.42 4.23
N ARG A 158 18.46 7.52 4.81
CA ARG A 158 19.41 6.65 4.09
C ARG A 158 18.74 5.84 2.99
N VAL A 159 17.48 5.46 3.13
CA VAL A 159 16.78 4.53 2.22
C VAL A 159 15.76 5.20 1.30
N THR A 160 15.69 6.53 1.30
CA THR A 160 14.76 7.27 0.44
C THR A 160 15.34 8.61 0.00
N LEU A 161 14.92 9.06 -1.17
CA LEU A 161 15.21 10.41 -1.68
C LEU A 161 14.13 11.41 -1.27
N ALA A 162 12.98 10.94 -0.78
CA ALA A 162 11.98 11.82 -0.17
C ALA A 162 12.59 12.52 1.05
N ARG A 163 12.26 13.80 1.20
CA ARG A 163 12.70 14.64 2.32
C ARG A 163 11.61 14.85 3.36
N GLU A 164 10.36 14.62 2.97
CA GLU A 164 9.18 14.73 3.80
C GLU A 164 8.06 13.83 3.27
N LEU A 165 7.08 13.54 4.11
CA LEU A 165 5.83 12.88 3.75
C LEU A 165 4.67 13.88 3.85
N PRO A 166 3.88 14.07 2.79
CA PRO A 166 2.74 14.97 2.81
C PRO A 166 1.58 14.37 3.61
N ILE A 167 0.67 15.23 4.05
CA ILE A 167 -0.54 14.87 4.80
C ILE A 167 -1.79 15.00 3.93
N TYR A 168 -2.54 13.91 3.83
CA TYR A 168 -3.85 13.88 3.19
C TYR A 168 -4.94 14.22 4.21
N VAL A 169 -5.49 15.44 4.12
CA VAL A 169 -6.49 15.99 5.07
C VAL A 169 -7.90 16.02 4.46
N ASP A 170 -8.04 16.48 3.22
CA ASP A 170 -9.35 16.69 2.59
C ASP A 170 -9.91 15.39 1.99
N ARG A 171 -10.79 14.73 2.75
CA ARG A 171 -11.43 13.47 2.35
C ARG A 171 -12.46 13.61 1.22
N ARG A 172 -12.75 14.83 0.73
CA ARG A 172 -13.60 15.02 -0.47
C ARG A 172 -12.86 14.65 -1.75
N GLN A 173 -11.54 14.82 -1.77
CA GLN A 173 -10.68 14.29 -2.81
C GLN A 173 -10.52 12.78 -2.58
N PRO A 174 -10.71 11.90 -3.57
CA PRO A 174 -10.38 10.49 -3.44
C PRO A 174 -8.89 10.26 -3.12
N GLU A 175 -8.60 9.41 -2.12
CA GLU A 175 -7.22 9.05 -1.71
C GLU A 175 -6.30 8.67 -2.89
N PRO A 176 -6.71 7.81 -3.86
CA PRO A 176 -5.89 7.50 -5.03
C PRO A 176 -5.44 8.72 -5.83
N GLU A 177 -6.28 9.75 -5.93
CA GLU A 177 -5.97 10.98 -6.67
C GLU A 177 -4.91 11.79 -5.94
N PHE A 178 -5.01 11.90 -4.60
CA PHE A 178 -3.99 12.55 -3.80
C PHE A 178 -2.62 11.86 -3.90
N ILE A 179 -2.59 10.52 -3.93
CA ILE A 179 -1.36 9.74 -4.13
C ILE A 179 -0.76 10.06 -5.50
N ILE A 180 -1.58 10.00 -6.56
CA ILE A 180 -1.15 10.27 -7.95
C ILE A 180 -0.59 11.68 -8.08
N GLU A 181 -1.29 12.70 -7.58
CA GLU A 181 -0.81 14.09 -7.58
C GLU A 181 0.47 14.28 -6.75
N SER A 182 0.62 13.55 -5.64
CA SER A 182 1.83 13.63 -4.82
C SER A 182 3.04 13.01 -5.54
N LEU A 183 2.84 11.94 -6.30
CA LEU A 183 3.87 11.34 -7.15
C LEU A 183 4.26 12.27 -8.32
N GLU A 184 3.33 13.04 -8.88
CA GLU A 184 3.64 14.06 -9.91
C GLU A 184 4.54 15.16 -9.36
N ARG A 185 4.27 15.61 -8.13
CA ARG A 185 5.09 16.62 -7.46
C ARG A 185 6.45 16.08 -7.07
N ASN A 186 6.51 14.82 -6.62
CA ASN A 186 7.76 14.18 -6.22
C ASN A 186 7.73 12.67 -6.57
N PRO A 187 8.41 12.25 -7.66
CA PRO A 187 8.44 10.85 -8.08
C PRO A 187 9.22 9.94 -7.10
N HIS A 188 9.93 10.52 -6.14
CA HIS A 188 10.63 9.78 -5.09
C HIS A 188 9.80 9.58 -3.82
N LEU A 189 8.59 10.12 -3.77
CA LEU A 189 7.70 9.92 -2.65
C LEU A 189 7.31 8.43 -2.58
N GLN A 190 7.29 7.89 -1.36
CA GLN A 190 6.98 6.48 -1.10
C GLN A 190 5.86 6.31 -0.06
N ALA A 191 5.32 7.41 0.46
CA ALA A 191 4.25 7.40 1.43
C ALA A 191 3.52 8.74 1.54
N ILE A 192 2.31 8.69 2.06
CA ILE A 192 1.55 9.81 2.60
C ILE A 192 1.12 9.51 4.04
N LEU A 193 0.94 10.55 4.84
CA LEU A 193 0.17 10.48 6.07
C LEU A 193 -1.31 10.65 5.77
N GLU A 194 -2.17 9.96 6.51
CA GLU A 194 -3.62 10.07 6.39
C GLU A 194 -4.22 10.68 7.65
N ALA A 195 -4.76 11.91 7.55
CA ALA A 195 -5.21 12.67 8.70
C ALA A 195 -6.17 11.87 9.60
N ASN A 196 -5.87 11.88 10.91
CA ASN A 196 -6.59 11.17 11.98
C ASN A 196 -6.60 9.63 11.86
N GLY A 197 -5.70 9.05 11.06
CA GLY A 197 -5.57 7.61 10.86
C GLY A 197 -4.13 7.16 11.04
N GLY A 198 -3.52 6.69 9.95
CA GLY A 198 -2.13 6.26 9.91
C GLY A 198 -1.43 6.79 8.67
N ALA A 199 -0.86 5.89 7.88
CA ALA A 199 -0.11 6.23 6.69
C ALA A 199 -0.33 5.18 5.59
N THR A 200 -0.18 5.63 4.35
CA THR A 200 -0.23 4.77 3.17
C THR A 200 1.12 4.86 2.46
N PHE A 201 1.76 3.71 2.30
CA PHE A 201 3.07 3.53 1.67
C PHE A 201 2.93 2.81 0.33
N TRP A 202 3.90 2.98 -0.56
CA TRP A 202 3.96 2.23 -1.80
C TRP A 202 5.40 1.91 -2.21
N GLY A 203 5.54 0.92 -3.09
CA GLY A 203 6.86 0.47 -3.56
C GLY A 203 6.80 -0.82 -4.38
N PRO A 204 7.96 -1.51 -4.51
CA PRO A 204 8.10 -2.67 -5.40
C PRO A 204 7.57 -3.97 -4.78
N ASP A 205 7.79 -4.19 -3.47
CA ASP A 205 7.49 -5.45 -2.80
C ASP A 205 7.20 -5.28 -1.30
N ILE A 206 6.54 -6.29 -0.72
CA ILE A 206 6.00 -6.25 0.65
C ILE A 206 7.10 -6.07 1.69
N LEU A 207 8.24 -6.77 1.54
CA LEU A 207 9.31 -6.73 2.53
C LEU A 207 10.06 -5.40 2.48
N SER A 208 10.30 -4.85 1.29
CA SER A 208 10.94 -3.55 1.13
C SER A 208 10.09 -2.43 1.72
N VAL A 209 8.77 -2.41 1.43
CA VAL A 209 7.86 -1.41 1.99
C VAL A 209 7.70 -1.58 3.51
N ALA A 210 7.63 -2.82 4.02
CA ALA A 210 7.57 -3.05 5.47
C ALA A 210 8.83 -2.56 6.21
N LYS A 211 10.02 -2.75 5.64
CA LYS A 211 11.27 -2.19 6.20
C LYS A 211 11.24 -0.66 6.19
N LEU A 212 10.72 -0.04 5.13
CA LEU A 212 10.56 1.41 5.07
C LEU A 212 9.58 1.90 6.16
N ILE A 213 8.43 1.24 6.34
CA ILE A 213 7.48 1.55 7.41
C ILE A 213 8.16 1.54 8.78
N LEU A 214 8.94 0.49 9.08
CA LEU A 214 9.69 0.39 10.34
C LEU A 214 10.63 1.59 10.54
N LEU A 215 11.43 1.93 9.53
CA LEU A 215 12.40 3.03 9.61
C LEU A 215 11.72 4.40 9.70
N ILE A 216 10.63 4.62 8.96
CA ILE A 216 9.89 5.87 8.98
C ILE A 216 9.15 6.05 10.31
N GLU A 217 8.54 4.99 10.86
CA GLU A 217 7.92 5.02 12.19
C GLU A 217 8.95 5.33 13.29
N GLU A 218 10.12 4.69 13.26
CA GLU A 218 11.19 4.99 14.21
C GLU A 218 11.68 6.44 14.10
N GLY A 219 11.80 6.96 12.87
CA GLY A 219 12.10 8.37 12.64
C GLY A 219 11.00 9.30 13.16
N ALA A 220 9.73 8.96 12.97
CA ALA A 220 8.60 9.70 13.50
C ALA A 220 8.57 9.70 15.04
N TRP A 221 8.96 8.58 15.66
CA TRP A 221 9.13 8.47 17.10
C TRP A 221 10.18 9.43 17.66
N PHE A 222 11.41 9.37 17.15
CA PHE A 222 12.47 10.26 17.61
C PHE A 222 12.12 11.73 17.39
N GLN A 223 11.52 12.06 16.26
CA GLN A 223 11.12 13.44 15.97
C GLN A 223 9.97 13.91 16.87
N GLY A 224 9.00 13.06 17.16
CA GLY A 224 7.92 13.35 18.11
C GLY A 224 8.45 13.59 19.52
N LEU A 225 9.38 12.76 20.00
CA LEU A 225 10.08 12.98 21.28
C LEU A 225 10.86 14.29 21.30
N ALA A 226 11.50 14.65 20.17
CA ALA A 226 12.30 15.87 20.06
C ALA A 226 11.47 17.15 20.12
N GLU A 227 10.16 17.14 19.84
CA GLU A 227 9.31 18.34 19.92
C GLU A 227 9.39 18.98 21.32
N GLY A 228 9.41 18.18 22.39
CA GLY A 228 9.58 18.67 23.77
C GLY A 228 11.00 19.18 24.11
N LEU A 229 11.98 18.92 23.24
CA LEU A 229 13.38 19.32 23.37
C LEU A 229 13.77 20.48 22.44
N GLY A 230 12.78 21.15 21.83
CA GLY A 230 12.99 22.25 20.87
C GLY A 230 12.92 21.83 19.39
N GLY A 231 12.35 20.64 19.13
CA GLY A 231 12.08 20.10 17.79
C GLY A 231 13.31 19.45 17.15
N SER A 232 13.05 18.42 16.33
CA SER A 232 14.11 17.78 15.53
C SER A 232 14.72 18.77 14.55
N LYS A 233 16.05 18.78 14.42
CA LYS A 233 16.79 19.71 13.55
C LYS A 233 17.12 19.08 12.20
N GLU A 234 17.36 19.94 11.22
CA GLU A 234 17.89 19.52 9.93
C GLU A 234 19.28 18.88 10.11
N PHE A 235 19.63 18.02 9.15
CA PHE A 235 20.94 17.38 9.10
C PHE A 235 22.07 18.41 9.00
N GLY A 236 23.15 18.16 9.74
CA GLY A 236 24.38 18.93 9.61
C GLY A 236 25.05 18.73 8.24
N PRO A 237 26.01 19.61 7.87
CA PRO A 237 26.76 19.49 6.62
C PRO A 237 27.35 18.10 6.43
N GLY A 238 27.22 17.54 5.23
CA GLY A 238 27.77 16.24 4.84
C GLY A 238 26.99 15.01 5.29
N VAL A 239 26.00 15.14 6.19
CA VAL A 239 25.26 13.96 6.69
C VAL A 239 24.42 13.31 5.58
N ILE A 240 23.79 14.10 4.70
CA ILE A 240 23.00 13.55 3.58
C ILE A 240 23.87 12.81 2.59
N GLU A 241 25.01 13.39 2.22
CA GLU A 241 26.00 12.75 1.38
C GLU A 241 26.46 11.42 1.99
N GLN A 242 26.79 11.42 3.29
CA GLN A 242 27.17 10.21 3.98
C GLN A 242 26.07 9.15 3.93
N GLN A 243 24.82 9.50 4.27
CA GLN A 243 23.72 8.54 4.32
C GLN A 243 23.40 7.97 2.93
N TRP A 244 23.33 8.80 1.89
CA TRP A 244 23.02 8.33 0.54
C TRP A 244 24.17 7.57 -0.12
N ASN A 245 25.43 7.83 0.25
CA ASN A 245 26.55 6.99 -0.20
C ASN A 245 26.45 5.55 0.32
N MET A 246 25.89 5.34 1.52
CA MET A 246 25.73 3.99 2.09
C MET A 246 24.75 3.11 1.32
N THR A 247 23.88 3.70 0.50
CA THR A 247 22.83 2.99 -0.26
C THR A 247 22.92 3.22 -1.77
N GLY A 248 23.96 3.93 -2.23
CA GLY A 248 24.13 4.26 -3.65
C GLY A 248 23.16 5.31 -4.17
N LEU A 249 22.45 6.03 -3.30
CA LEU A 249 21.51 7.09 -3.68
C LEU A 249 22.20 8.44 -3.96
N TRP A 250 23.50 8.58 -3.68
CA TRP A 250 24.17 9.88 -3.70
C TRP A 250 24.10 10.58 -5.05
N GLU A 251 24.41 9.91 -6.16
CA GLU A 251 24.41 10.54 -7.48
C GLU A 251 23.04 11.09 -7.89
N GLN A 252 21.96 10.38 -7.53
CA GLN A 252 20.61 10.83 -7.79
C GLN A 252 20.20 11.95 -6.82
N GLY A 253 20.51 11.77 -5.54
CA GLY A 253 20.20 12.73 -4.50
C GLY A 253 20.92 14.07 -4.68
N LYS A 254 22.17 14.06 -5.12
CA LYS A 254 22.95 15.26 -5.43
C LYS A 254 22.26 16.10 -6.50
N LYS A 255 21.81 15.48 -7.60
CA LYS A 255 21.04 16.17 -8.66
C LYS A 255 19.76 16.79 -8.13
N LEU A 256 19.06 16.11 -7.22
CA LEU A 256 17.85 16.66 -6.60
C LEU A 256 18.16 17.89 -5.73
N LEU A 257 19.25 17.85 -4.96
CA LEU A 257 19.67 18.97 -4.13
C LEU A 257 20.10 20.17 -4.99
N GLU A 258 20.83 19.93 -6.08
CA GLU A 258 21.26 20.98 -7.02
C GLU A 258 20.08 21.64 -7.74
N ASN A 259 19.03 20.89 -8.07
CA ASN A 259 17.82 21.43 -8.73
C ASN A 259 16.89 22.19 -7.77
N ALA A 260 17.06 22.04 -6.46
CA ALA A 260 16.24 22.70 -5.44
C ALA A 260 16.86 24.00 -4.88
N ALA A 261 18.12 24.29 -5.24
CA ALA A 261 18.87 25.48 -4.84
C ALA A 261 18.70 26.63 -5.85
#